data_AF-A0A5C6AAQ8-F1
#
_entry.id   AF-A0A5C6AAQ8-F1
#
_cell.length_a   1.000
_cell.length_b   1.000
_cell.length_c   1.000
_cell.angle_alpha   90.00
_cell.angle_beta   90.00
_cell.angle_gamma   90.00
#
_symmetry.space_group_name_H-M   'P 1'
#
loop_
_entity.id
_entity.type
_entity.pdbx_description
1 polymer ?
#
loop_
_entity_poly.entity_id
_entity_poly.type
_entity_poly.pdbx_seq_one_letter_code
_entity_poly.pdbx_strand_id
1 'polypeptide(L)'
;MEAWGFTFKSCLIWIKPQLGMGNYWRVSHEFLLPGVRGSLPFADKSCQSGLLHKRSLHSRKPFAIRQLIERVSPGPYLELYGREEQPDTPWTVYGNQVERRLF
;
A
#
# COMPACT_ATOMS: atom_id res chain seq x y z
N MET A 1 -9.58 -11.20 2.08
CA MET A 1 -9.65 -11.07 0.62
C MET A 1 -10.86 -11.78 0.06
N GLU A 2 -10.96 -13.09 0.25
CA GLU A 2 -12.06 -13.92 -0.27
C GLU A 2 -13.45 -13.44 0.19
N ALA A 3 -13.62 -13.14 1.47
CA ALA A 3 -14.89 -12.61 2.01
C ALA A 3 -15.35 -11.29 1.36
N TRP A 4 -14.45 -10.56 0.70
CA TRP A 4 -14.76 -9.32 -0.03
C TRP A 4 -14.79 -9.52 -1.56
N GLY A 5 -14.71 -10.77 -2.02
CA GLY A 5 -14.74 -11.16 -3.43
C GLY A 5 -13.42 -10.94 -4.19
N PHE A 6 -12.29 -10.81 -3.49
CA PHE A 6 -10.97 -10.67 -4.13
C PHE A 6 -10.23 -12.00 -4.17
N THR A 7 -9.63 -12.30 -5.32
CA THR A 7 -8.65 -13.37 -5.49
C THR A 7 -7.24 -12.85 -5.21
N PHE A 8 -6.56 -13.43 -4.22
CA PHE A 8 -5.14 -13.18 -3.97
C PHE A 8 -4.28 -13.59 -5.18
N LYS A 9 -3.26 -12.82 -5.53
CA LYS A 9 -2.39 -13.11 -6.69
C LYS A 9 -0.93 -13.36 -6.32
N SER A 10 -0.34 -12.46 -5.55
CA SER A 10 1.07 -12.51 -5.17
C SER A 10 1.28 -11.61 -3.95
N CYS A 11 2.52 -11.37 -3.54
CA CYS A 11 2.84 -10.41 -2.48
C CYS A 11 3.99 -9.49 -2.89
N LEU A 12 3.88 -8.22 -2.52
CA LEU A 12 4.99 -7.27 -2.49
C LEU A 12 5.52 -7.15 -1.06
N ILE A 13 6.84 -7.21 -0.90
CA ILE A 13 7.51 -7.06 0.39
C ILE A 13 8.14 -5.69 0.49
N TRP A 14 7.66 -4.88 1.42
CA TRP A 14 8.36 -3.66 1.82
C TRP A 14 9.48 -4.01 2.80
N ILE A 15 10.72 -3.92 2.33
CA ILE A 15 11.94 -4.15 3.11
C ILE A 15 12.39 -2.82 3.73
N LYS A 16 12.56 -2.83 5.05
CA LYS A 16 13.09 -1.70 5.82
C LYS A 16 14.56 -1.98 6.08
N PRO A 17 15.49 -1.09 5.69
CA PRO A 17 16.92 -1.29 5.92
C PRO A 17 17.30 -1.28 7.40
N GLN A 18 16.43 -0.81 8.30
CA GLN A 18 16.68 -0.78 9.73
C GLN A 18 16.27 -2.08 10.43
N LEU A 19 17.03 -2.42 11.48
CA LEU A 19 16.78 -3.60 12.29
C LEU A 19 15.40 -3.54 12.98
N GLY A 20 14.69 -4.65 12.87
CA GLY A 20 13.31 -4.82 13.31
C GLY A 20 13.13 -5.08 14.81
N MET A 21 11.89 -5.37 15.17
CA MET A 21 11.51 -5.90 16.49
C MET A 21 11.52 -7.44 16.50
N GLY A 22 11.52 -8.07 17.67
CA GLY A 22 11.46 -9.52 17.84
C GLY A 22 12.74 -10.13 18.42
N ASN A 23 12.66 -11.39 18.84
CA ASN A 23 13.74 -12.09 19.57
C ASN A 23 14.53 -13.09 18.72
N TYR A 24 13.99 -13.49 17.56
CA TYR A 24 14.63 -14.44 16.64
C TYR A 24 15.03 -13.70 15.35
N TRP A 25 14.19 -13.82 14.31
CA TRP A 25 14.28 -12.99 13.11
C TRP A 25 13.65 -11.63 13.39
N ARG A 26 14.49 -10.61 13.55
CA ARG A 26 14.04 -9.24 13.84
C ARG A 26 13.30 -8.67 12.63
N VAL A 27 11.98 -8.53 12.72
CA VAL A 27 11.06 -8.23 11.62
C VAL A 27 11.33 -6.84 11.05
N SER A 28 11.97 -6.81 9.87
CA SER A 28 12.34 -5.60 9.14
C SER A 28 11.56 -5.44 7.84
N HIS A 29 10.43 -6.13 7.67
CA HIS A 29 9.61 -6.01 6.46
C HIS A 29 8.11 -5.94 6.78
N GLU A 30 7.32 -5.50 5.80
CA GLU A 30 5.86 -5.57 5.81
C GLU A 30 5.36 -6.16 4.49
N PHE A 31 4.28 -6.94 4.57
CA PHE A 31 3.64 -7.54 3.40
C PHE A 31 2.58 -6.59 2.83
N LEU A 32 2.56 -6.43 1.51
CA LEU A 32 1.46 -5.88 0.74
C LEU A 32 0.86 -7.00 -0.11
N LEU A 33 -0.43 -7.27 0.08
CA LEU A 33 -1.13 -8.37 -0.57
C LEU A 33 -2.07 -7.79 -1.65
N PRO A 34 -1.74 -7.89 -2.95
CA PRO A 34 -2.66 -7.59 -4.04
C PRO A 34 -3.78 -8.63 -4.14
N GLY A 35 -5.02 -8.12 -4.14
CA GLY A 35 -6.23 -8.88 -4.45
C GLY A 35 -6.88 -8.32 -5.70
N VAL A 36 -7.31 -9.20 -6.60
CA VAL A 36 -8.00 -8.83 -7.84
C VAL A 36 -9.44 -9.33 -7.80
N ARG A 37 -10.39 -8.48 -8.18
CA ARG A 37 -11.79 -8.83 -8.39
C ARG A 37 -12.18 -8.51 -9.83
N GLY A 38 -12.79 -9.47 -10.52
CA GLY A 38 -13.06 -9.35 -11.96
C GLY A 38 -11.79 -9.51 -12.81
N SER A 39 -11.72 -8.81 -13.94
CA SER A 39 -10.68 -8.94 -14.97
C SER A 39 -9.84 -7.68 -15.15
N LEU A 40 -9.58 -6.93 -14.07
CA LEU A 40 -8.79 -5.69 -14.14
C LEU A 40 -7.34 -5.96 -14.60
N PRO A 41 -6.80 -5.13 -15.50
CA PRO A 41 -5.43 -5.31 -16.00
C PRO A 41 -4.39 -4.93 -14.95
N PHE A 42 -3.21 -5.55 -15.05
CA PHE A 42 -1.99 -5.14 -14.36
C PHE A 42 -1.06 -4.50 -15.39
N ALA A 43 -0.99 -3.18 -15.41
CA ALA A 43 -0.48 -2.39 -16.53
C ALA A 43 1.02 -2.59 -16.78
N ASP A 44 1.82 -2.71 -15.71
CA ASP A 44 3.26 -2.85 -15.81
C ASP A 44 3.76 -4.11 -15.09
N LYS A 45 4.11 -5.13 -15.88
CA LYS A 45 4.60 -6.44 -15.40
C LYS A 45 6.11 -6.47 -15.10
N SER A 46 6.83 -5.36 -15.29
CA SER A 46 8.25 -5.24 -14.97
C SER A 46 8.51 -4.90 -13.48
N CYS A 47 7.45 -4.52 -12.75
CA CYS A 47 7.57 -4.16 -11.34
C CYS A 47 7.98 -5.36 -10.47
N GLN A 48 9.03 -5.20 -9.67
CA GLN A 48 9.51 -6.22 -8.76
C GLN A 48 8.60 -6.36 -7.53
N SER A 49 8.56 -7.56 -6.94
CA SER A 49 7.83 -7.86 -5.71
C SER A 49 8.55 -7.41 -4.42
N GLY A 50 9.62 -6.62 -4.53
CA GLY A 50 10.39 -6.10 -3.40
C GLY A 50 10.54 -4.59 -3.49
N LEU A 51 10.29 -3.90 -2.37
CA LEU A 51 10.50 -2.46 -2.23
C LEU A 51 11.44 -2.20 -1.07
N LEU A 52 12.68 -1.80 -1.33
CA LEU A 52 13.58 -1.29 -0.30
C LEU A 52 13.24 0.17 -0.01
N HIS A 53 12.71 0.46 1.18
CA HIS A 53 12.40 1.83 1.56
C HIS A 53 12.54 2.05 3.06
N LYS A 54 13.12 3.17 3.46
CA LYS A 54 13.27 3.54 4.88
C LYS A 54 11.90 3.77 5.52
N ARG A 55 11.67 3.24 6.73
CA ARG A 55 10.51 3.66 7.56
C ARG A 55 10.70 5.09 8.03
N SER A 56 9.61 5.84 8.10
CA SER A 56 9.57 7.19 8.68
C SER A 56 8.86 7.14 10.04
N LEU A 57 7.71 7.80 10.17
CA LEU A 57 6.91 7.84 11.40
C LEU A 57 6.25 6.49 11.70
N HIS A 58 5.90 6.27 12.96
CA HIS A 58 5.27 5.03 13.41
C HIS A 58 4.01 4.72 12.56
N SER A 59 3.94 3.48 12.06
CA SER A 59 2.88 2.96 11.17
C SER A 59 2.72 3.70 9.82
N ARG A 60 3.56 4.70 9.49
CA ARG A 60 3.49 5.41 8.20
C ARG A 60 4.11 4.54 7.11
N LYS A 61 3.26 4.13 6.15
CA LYS A 61 3.69 3.47 4.90
C LYS A 61 4.36 4.51 3.99
N PRO A 62 5.35 4.12 3.17
CA PRO A 62 6.00 5.05 2.27
C PRO A 62 5.08 5.44 1.10
N PHE A 63 5.11 6.71 0.69
CA PHE A 63 4.31 7.21 -0.43
C PHE A 63 4.61 6.47 -1.74
N ALA A 64 5.83 5.94 -1.90
CA ALA A 64 6.22 5.08 -3.00
C ALA A 64 5.28 3.87 -3.23
N ILE A 65 4.56 3.40 -2.21
CA ILE A 65 3.54 2.35 -2.39
C ILE A 65 2.37 2.86 -3.23
N ARG A 66 1.89 4.10 -3.03
CA ARG A 66 0.83 4.69 -3.86
C ARG A 66 1.28 4.84 -5.31
N GLN A 67 2.50 5.33 -5.53
CA GLN A 67 3.10 5.45 -6.86
C GLN A 67 3.24 4.11 -7.58
N LEU A 68 3.64 3.05 -6.85
CA LEU A 68 3.68 1.69 -7.40
C LEU A 68 2.29 1.19 -7.79
N ILE A 69 1.27 1.46 -6.97
CA ILE A 69 -0.12 1.07 -7.26
C ILE A 69 -0.62 1.81 -8.51
N GLU A 70 -0.41 3.12 -8.60
CA GLU A 70 -0.80 3.95 -9.76
C GLU A 70 -0.15 3.47 -11.06
N ARG A 71 1.10 2.98 -10.98
CA ARG A 71 1.83 2.45 -12.14
C ARG A 71 1.24 1.14 -12.67
N VAL A 72 0.66 0.31 -11.79
CA VAL A 72 0.25 -1.06 -12.15
C VAL A 72 -1.26 -1.26 -12.19
N SER A 73 -2.04 -0.42 -11.53
CA SER A 73 -3.50 -0.57 -11.40
C SER A 73 -4.21 0.69 -11.88
N PRO A 74 -5.30 0.58 -12.66
CA PRO A 74 -6.09 1.74 -13.04
C PRO A 74 -6.84 2.32 -11.83
N GLY A 75 -7.07 3.64 -11.85
CA GLY A 75 -7.94 4.32 -10.89
C GLY A 75 -9.43 4.09 -11.14
N PRO A 76 -10.31 4.68 -10.32
CA PRO A 76 -10.03 5.59 -9.21
C PRO A 76 -9.40 4.88 -7.98
N TYR A 77 -8.72 5.64 -7.12
CA TYR A 77 -8.00 5.10 -5.95
C TYR A 77 -8.65 5.51 -4.62
N LEU A 78 -8.81 4.53 -3.73
CA LEU A 78 -9.34 4.70 -2.37
C LEU A 78 -8.38 4.10 -1.34
N GLU A 79 -7.98 4.89 -0.35
CA GLU A 79 -7.25 4.42 0.82
C GLU A 79 -8.18 4.42 2.04
N LEU A 80 -8.40 3.24 2.62
CA LEU A 80 -9.12 3.08 3.88
C LEU A 80 -8.15 3.11 5.06
N TYR A 81 -8.58 3.72 6.17
CA TYR A 81 -7.81 3.91 7.40
C TYR A 81 -6.57 4.80 7.22
N GLY A 82 -6.57 5.63 6.18
CA GLY A 82 -5.53 6.65 6.01
C GLY A 82 -5.60 7.70 7.11
N ARG A 83 -4.46 8.34 7.39
CA ARG A 83 -4.33 9.35 8.44
C ARG A 83 -4.05 10.75 7.92
N GLU A 84 -3.72 10.86 6.65
CA GLU A 84 -3.28 12.10 6.03
C GLU A 84 -3.64 12.04 4.54
N GLU A 85 -4.35 13.06 4.08
CA GLU A 85 -4.50 13.31 2.65
C GLU A 85 -3.22 13.92 2.10
N GLN A 86 -2.92 13.60 0.85
CA GLN A 86 -1.83 14.25 0.14
C GLN A 86 -2.45 15.17 -0.92
N PRO A 87 -2.08 16.46 -0.95
CA PRO A 87 -2.56 17.39 -1.97
C PRO A 87 -2.11 16.90 -3.35
N ASP A 88 -2.88 17.27 -4.38
CA ASP A 88 -2.53 17.00 -5.79
C ASP A 88 -2.34 15.51 -6.13
N THR A 89 -3.06 14.61 -5.43
CA THR A 89 -3.06 13.18 -5.71
C THR A 89 -4.45 12.68 -6.14
N PRO A 90 -4.54 11.61 -6.96
CA PRO A 90 -5.82 11.02 -7.36
C PRO A 90 -6.46 10.15 -6.26
N TRP A 91 -5.88 10.12 -5.06
CA TRP A 91 -6.34 9.27 -3.95
C TRP A 91 -7.41 9.94 -3.13
N THR A 92 -8.56 9.29 -3.03
CA THR A 92 -9.51 9.56 -1.94
C THR A 92 -9.03 8.84 -0.69
N VAL A 93 -8.88 9.55 0.43
CA VAL A 93 -8.43 8.96 1.70
C VAL A 93 -9.58 9.01 2.70
N TYR A 94 -9.96 7.85 3.22
CA TYR A 94 -10.97 7.72 4.25
C TYR A 94 -10.34 7.22 5.55
N GLY A 95 -10.42 8.02 6.61
CA GLY A 95 -9.99 7.61 7.94
C GLY A 95 -10.41 8.60 9.02
N ASN A 96 -10.43 8.15 10.27
CA ASN A 96 -10.88 8.94 11.42
C ASN A 96 -9.87 10.00 11.90
N GLN A 97 -8.68 10.04 11.30
CA GLN A 97 -7.62 11.03 11.59
C GLN A 97 -7.38 11.99 10.43
N VAL A 98 -8.13 11.84 9.33
CA VAL A 98 -8.13 12.81 8.23
C VAL A 98 -9.10 13.93 8.60
N GLU A 99 -8.69 15.19 8.42
CA GLU A 99 -9.62 16.31 8.55
C GLU A 99 -10.79 16.08 7.60
N ARG A 100 -12.01 16.11 8.14
CA ARG A 100 -13.20 16.01 7.30
C ARG A 100 -13.23 17.24 6.41
N ARG A 101 -13.01 17.06 5.10
CA ARG A 101 -13.45 18.05 4.13
C ARG A 101 -14.98 18.10 4.24
N LEU A 102 -15.48 19.13 4.91
CA LEU A 102 -16.87 19.54 4.73
C LEU A 102 -17.01 19.83 3.23
N PHE A 103 -18.05 19.25 2.63
CA PHE A 103 -18.38 19.37 1.21
C PHE A 103 -18.19 20.79 0.68
#